data_AF-A0A6N3DJ76-F1
#
_entry.id   AF-A0A6N3DJ76-F1
#
_cell.length_a   1.000
_cell.length_b   1.000
_cell.length_c   1.000
_cell.angle_alpha   90.00
_cell.angle_beta   90.00
_cell.angle_gamma   90.00
#
_symmetry.space_group_name_H-M   'P 1'
#
loop_
_entity.id
_entity.type
_entity.pdbx_description
1 polymer ?
#
loop_
_entity_poly.entity_id
_entity_poly.type
_entity_poly.pdbx_seq_one_letter_code
_entity_poly.pdbx_strand_id
1 'polypeptide(L)'
;MISRMDLIYDINTPDLSTMVKRVMNVTGCTDEQETAKMAGVVRDIAERCRQTMISDGSCGMRELKAWVLSTMITKDPYESALSTIIASASADPDNRADLISTCLEKQYVR
;
A
#
# COMPACT_ATOMS: atom_id res chain seq x y z
N MET A 1 -12.23 30.36 -21.50
CA MET A 1 -11.24 29.79 -20.57
C MET A 1 -12.04 28.99 -19.54
N ILE A 2 -11.92 27.66 -19.57
CA ILE A 2 -12.76 26.77 -18.75
C ILE A 2 -12.47 27.00 -17.27
N SER A 3 -13.49 27.43 -16.52
CA SER A 3 -13.56 27.36 -15.06
C SER A 3 -13.51 25.88 -14.69
N ARG A 4 -12.33 25.35 -14.36
CA ARG A 4 -12.19 23.94 -14.00
C ARG A 4 -12.85 23.74 -12.64
N MET A 5 -13.82 22.83 -12.59
CA MET A 5 -14.54 22.43 -11.38
C MET A 5 -13.57 22.15 -10.23
N ASP A 6 -13.58 23.02 -9.21
CA ASP A 6 -13.07 22.71 -7.86
C ASP A 6 -14.09 21.82 -7.13
N LEU A 7 -14.41 20.67 -7.72
CA LEU A 7 -14.94 19.57 -6.92
C LEU A 7 -13.74 18.72 -6.51
N ILE A 8 -12.97 19.24 -5.55
CA ILE A 8 -12.10 18.41 -4.73
C ILE A 8 -13.05 17.54 -3.91
N TYR A 9 -13.51 16.45 -4.51
CA TYR A 9 -14.17 15.41 -3.75
C TYR A 9 -13.06 14.72 -2.98
N ASP A 10 -12.95 15.06 -1.70
CA ASP A 10 -12.08 14.38 -0.75
C ASP A 10 -12.58 12.93 -0.64
N ILE A 11 -12.16 12.08 -1.58
CA ILE A 11 -12.20 10.63 -1.39
C ILE A 11 -11.23 10.40 -0.25
N ASN A 12 -11.78 10.49 0.96
CA ASN A 12 -11.15 9.99 2.15
C ASN A 12 -10.67 8.58 1.82
N THR A 13 -9.38 8.32 2.04
CA THR A 13 -8.81 6.98 1.90
C THR A 13 -9.79 5.99 2.56
N PRO A 14 -10.27 4.98 1.83
CA PRO A 14 -11.27 4.06 2.37
C PRO A 14 -10.75 3.50 3.70
N ASP A 15 -11.66 3.30 4.66
CA ASP A 15 -11.29 2.68 5.92
C ASP A 15 -10.70 1.28 5.68
N LEU A 16 -9.93 0.79 6.65
CA LEU A 16 -9.20 -0.46 6.51
C LEU A 16 -10.11 -1.64 6.13
N SER A 17 -11.33 -1.70 6.67
CA SER A 17 -12.28 -2.78 6.37
C SER A 17 -12.76 -2.72 4.92
N THR A 18 -12.96 -1.51 4.39
CA THR A 18 -13.31 -1.28 2.99
C THR A 18 -12.16 -1.66 2.07
N MET A 19 -10.91 -1.33 2.43
CA MET A 19 -9.72 -1.74 1.67
C MET A 19 -9.62 -3.27 1.58
N VAL A 20 -9.75 -3.96 2.71
CA VAL A 20 -9.67 -5.42 2.81
C VAL A 20 -10.76 -6.09 1.97
N LYS A 21 -12.02 -5.74 2.19
CA LYS A 21 -13.16 -6.31 1.44
C LYS A 21 -13.00 -6.11 -0.06
N ARG A 22 -12.60 -4.90 -0.48
CA ARG A 22 -12.44 -4.58 -1.89
C ARG A 22 -11.31 -5.36 -2.54
N VAL A 23 -10.15 -5.47 -1.89
CA VAL A 23 -9.03 -6.19 -2.47
C VAL A 23 -9.32 -7.69 -2.53
N MET A 24 -9.87 -8.29 -1.46
CA MET A 24 -10.27 -9.71 -1.46
C MET A 24 -11.26 -10.02 -2.58
N ASN A 25 -12.28 -9.17 -2.76
CA ASN A 25 -13.27 -9.36 -3.81
C ASN A 25 -12.67 -9.29 -5.22
N VAL A 26 -11.64 -8.47 -5.44
CA VAL A 26 -11.02 -8.29 -6.76
C VAL A 26 -9.92 -9.33 -7.04
N THR A 27 -9.22 -9.82 -6.01
CA THR A 27 -8.12 -10.79 -6.18
C THR A 27 -8.55 -12.23 -5.98
N GLY A 28 -9.69 -12.48 -5.32
CA GLY A 28 -10.10 -13.80 -4.88
C GLY A 28 -9.30 -14.33 -3.68
N CYS A 29 -8.53 -13.46 -2.99
CA CYS A 29 -7.84 -13.84 -1.76
C CYS A 29 -8.86 -14.18 -0.67
N THR A 30 -8.68 -15.34 -0.04
CA THR A 30 -9.54 -15.82 1.05
C THR A 30 -8.93 -15.61 2.44
N ASP A 31 -7.66 -15.22 2.52
CA ASP A 31 -6.98 -14.94 3.78
C ASP A 31 -7.22 -13.49 4.21
N GLU A 32 -8.29 -13.29 4.98
CA GLU A 32 -8.67 -11.96 5.47
C GLU A 32 -7.64 -11.40 6.46
N GLN A 33 -7.02 -12.23 7.30
CA GLN A 33 -6.06 -11.77 8.30
C GLN A 33 -4.80 -11.24 7.62
N GLU A 34 -4.27 -11.98 6.66
CA GLU A 34 -3.09 -11.55 5.89
C GLU A 34 -3.42 -10.29 5.07
N THR A 35 -4.58 -10.26 4.43
CA THR A 35 -5.04 -9.08 3.67
C THR A 35 -5.19 -7.85 4.57
N ALA A 36 -5.68 -8.00 5.80
CA ALA A 36 -5.79 -6.92 6.77
C ALA A 36 -4.44 -6.37 7.21
N LYS A 37 -3.43 -7.24 7.44
CA LYS A 37 -2.05 -6.81 7.72
C LYS A 37 -1.48 -6.01 6.55
N MET A 38 -1.63 -6.52 5.33
CA MET A 38 -1.15 -5.84 4.12
C MET A 38 -1.82 -4.47 3.94
N ALA A 39 -3.14 -4.38 4.13
CA ALA A 39 -3.86 -3.11 4.08
C ALA A 39 -3.37 -2.12 5.15
N GLY A 40 -3.03 -2.61 6.34
CA GLY A 40 -2.45 -1.83 7.43
C GLY A 40 -1.10 -1.24 7.04
N VAL A 41 -0.20 -2.07 6.50
CA VAL A 41 1.11 -1.61 6.02
C VAL A 41 0.98 -0.57 4.91
N VAL A 42 0.05 -0.74 3.95
CA VAL A 42 -0.17 0.26 2.89
C VAL A 42 -0.63 1.60 3.46
N ARG A 43 -1.51 1.59 4.46
CA ARG A 43 -1.94 2.82 5.16
C ARG A 43 -0.78 3.47 5.88
N ASP A 44 0.02 2.69 6.60
CA ASP A 44 1.15 3.19 7.37
C ASP A 44 2.25 3.76 6.45
N ILE A 45 2.50 3.12 5.29
CA ILE A 45 3.38 3.66 4.23
C ILE A 45 2.83 4.99 3.72
N ALA A 46 1.53 5.06 3.39
CA ALA A 46 0.92 6.30 2.90
C ALA A 46 1.00 7.44 3.93
N GLU A 47 0.86 7.12 5.22
CA GLU A 47 1.08 8.09 6.30
C GLU A 47 2.54 8.51 6.40
N ARG A 48 3.47 7.55 6.37
CA ARG A 48 4.91 7.83 6.43
C ARG A 48 5.35 8.71 5.28
N CYS A 49 4.94 8.41 4.04
CA CYS A 49 5.22 9.23 2.87
C CYS A 49 4.74 10.68 3.05
N ARG A 50 3.56 10.89 3.65
CA ARG A 50 3.07 12.26 3.96
C ARG A 50 3.93 12.94 5.02
N GLN A 51 4.35 12.23 6.07
CA GLN A 51 5.18 12.77 7.16
C GLN A 51 6.60 13.13 6.71
N THR A 52 7.16 12.36 5.77
CA THR A 52 8.54 12.53 5.27
C THR A 52 8.61 13.27 3.94
N MET A 53 7.47 13.73 3.40
CA MET A 53 7.34 14.43 2.11
C MET A 53 7.79 13.59 0.90
N ILE A 54 7.74 12.26 1.01
CA ILE A 54 7.91 11.35 -0.13
C ILE A 54 6.72 11.52 -1.07
N SER A 55 6.97 11.98 -2.30
CA SER A 55 5.95 12.32 -3.29
C SER A 55 6.31 11.89 -4.72
N ASP A 56 7.40 11.14 -4.89
CA ASP A 56 7.91 10.64 -6.17
C ASP A 56 7.32 9.27 -6.56
N GLY A 57 6.45 8.69 -5.72
CA GLY A 57 5.81 7.40 -5.95
C GLY A 57 4.32 7.37 -5.63
N SER A 58 3.77 6.17 -5.53
CA SER A 58 2.36 5.93 -5.22
C SER A 58 2.19 4.79 -4.21
N CYS A 59 1.27 5.00 -3.27
CA CYS A 59 0.91 4.01 -2.25
C CYS A 59 -0.61 4.07 -1.99
N GLY A 60 -1.37 3.12 -2.56
CA GLY A 60 -2.81 3.06 -2.37
C GLY A 60 -3.43 1.73 -2.77
N MET A 61 -4.73 1.75 -3.07
CA MET A 61 -5.49 0.52 -3.39
C MET A 61 -4.93 -0.28 -4.57
N ARG A 62 -4.33 0.40 -5.57
CA ARG A 62 -3.76 -0.26 -6.74
C ARG A 62 -2.53 -1.08 -6.35
N GLU A 63 -1.65 -0.50 -5.54
CA GLU A 63 -0.43 -1.16 -5.06
C GLU A 63 -0.77 -2.24 -4.02
N LEU A 64 -1.78 -2.02 -3.16
CA LEU A 64 -2.30 -3.09 -2.29
C LEU A 64 -2.75 -4.31 -3.10
N LYS A 65 -3.51 -4.11 -4.19
CA LYS A 65 -3.93 -5.20 -5.08
C LYS A 65 -2.73 -5.92 -5.70
N ALA A 66 -1.76 -5.16 -6.22
CA ALA A 66 -0.56 -5.72 -6.84
C ALA A 66 0.24 -6.57 -5.83
N TRP A 67 0.38 -6.06 -4.61
CA TRP A 67 1.05 -6.78 -3.52
C TRP A 67 0.31 -8.07 -3.16
N VAL A 68 -1.01 -8.03 -2.94
CA VAL A 68 -1.83 -9.23 -2.64
C VAL A 68 -1.70 -10.27 -3.75
N LEU A 69 -1.80 -9.89 -5.02
CA LEU A 69 -1.65 -10.82 -6.14
C LEU A 69 -0.24 -11.43 -6.20
N SER A 70 0.79 -10.61 -5.98
CA SER A 70 2.18 -11.08 -5.92
C SER A 70 2.35 -12.12 -4.80
N THR A 71 1.88 -11.81 -3.59
CA THR A 71 1.92 -12.72 -2.44
C THR A 71 1.17 -14.03 -2.70
N MET A 72 0.04 -13.98 -3.39
CA MET A 72 -0.72 -15.19 -3.75
C MET A 72 0.08 -16.12 -4.68
N ILE A 73 1.01 -15.59 -5.47
CA ILE A 73 1.86 -16.35 -6.40
C ILE A 73 3.15 -16.82 -5.69
N THR A 74 3.84 -15.91 -5.01
CA THR A 74 5.14 -16.18 -4.36
C THR A 74 5.00 -16.95 -3.06
N LYS A 75 3.85 -16.82 -2.38
CA LYS A 75 3.61 -17.25 -1.00
C LYS A 75 4.55 -16.58 0.02
N ASP A 76 5.12 -15.44 -0.33
CA ASP A 76 6.00 -14.64 0.53
C ASP A 76 5.55 -13.18 0.53
N PRO A 77 4.80 -12.73 1.56
CA PRO A 77 4.35 -11.35 1.66
C PRO A 77 5.49 -10.34 1.72
N TYR A 78 6.62 -10.68 2.34
CA TYR A 78 7.73 -9.76 2.53
C TYR A 78 8.44 -9.51 1.19
N GLU A 79 8.88 -10.56 0.51
CA GLU A 79 9.56 -10.44 -0.80
C GLU A 79 8.63 -9.81 -1.86
N SER A 80 7.33 -10.14 -1.80
CA SER A 80 6.34 -9.50 -2.66
C SER A 80 6.17 -8.01 -2.36
N ALA A 81 6.32 -7.57 -1.11
CA ALA A 81 6.22 -6.15 -0.76
C ALA A 81 7.36 -5.34 -1.37
N LEU A 82 8.59 -5.87 -1.30
CA LEU A 82 9.80 -5.23 -1.80
C LEU A 82 9.69 -4.92 -3.30
N SER A 83 9.14 -5.86 -4.07
CA SER A 83 8.99 -5.76 -5.53
C SER A 83 7.72 -5.04 -5.98
N THR A 84 6.79 -4.71 -5.06
CA THR A 84 5.52 -4.07 -5.39
C THR A 84 5.36 -2.73 -4.68
N ILE A 85 4.77 -2.72 -3.48
CA ILE A 85 4.40 -1.50 -2.76
C ILE A 85 5.63 -0.65 -2.40
N ILE A 86 6.74 -1.26 -1.96
CA ILE A 86 7.94 -0.52 -1.56
C ILE A 86 8.62 0.09 -2.80
N ALA A 87 8.78 -0.68 -3.86
CA ALA A 87 9.31 -0.18 -5.13
C ALA A 87 8.42 0.90 -5.76
N SER A 88 7.09 0.83 -5.55
CA SER A 88 6.14 1.81 -6.07
C SER A 88 6.08 3.08 -5.22
N ALA A 89 6.40 3.01 -3.92
CA ALA A 89 6.27 4.13 -3.00
C ALA A 89 7.35 5.21 -3.19
N SER A 90 8.55 4.84 -3.68
CA SER A 90 9.66 5.77 -3.91
C SER A 90 10.72 5.18 -4.85
N ALA A 91 11.26 6.01 -5.74
CA ALA A 91 12.42 5.67 -6.57
C ALA A 91 13.74 5.82 -5.81
N ASP A 92 13.76 6.60 -4.73
CA ASP A 92 14.91 6.79 -3.85
C ASP A 92 15.13 5.57 -2.91
N PRO A 93 16.35 4.99 -2.85
CA PRO A 93 16.66 3.83 -2.01
C PRO A 93 16.62 4.10 -0.50
N ASP A 94 16.97 5.30 -0.04
CA ASP A 94 16.99 5.66 1.38
C ASP A 94 15.55 5.79 1.89
N ASN A 95 14.68 6.41 1.08
CA ASN A 95 13.24 6.43 1.35
C ASN A 95 12.65 5.02 1.43
N ARG A 96 13.04 4.11 0.53
CA ARG A 96 12.58 2.71 0.59
C ARG A 96 13.07 2.01 1.87
N ALA A 97 14.32 2.23 2.27
CA ALA A 97 14.86 1.65 3.50
C ALA A 97 14.11 2.14 4.76
N ASP A 98 13.75 3.43 4.79
CA ASP A 98 12.91 3.99 5.85
C ASP A 98 11.53 3.32 5.87
N LEU A 99 10.86 3.17 4.72
CA LEU A 99 9.55 2.53 4.64
C LEU A 99 9.59 1.04 5.04
N ILE A 100 10.66 0.32 4.67
CA ILE A 100 10.85 -1.08 5.06
C ILE A 100 10.94 -1.19 6.58
N SER A 101 11.86 -0.45 7.19
CA SER A 101 12.12 -0.54 8.63
C SER A 101 10.97 0.01 9.49
N THR A 102 10.31 1.08 9.04
CA THR A 102 9.29 1.77 9.83
C THR A 102 7.86 1.29 9.60
N CYS A 103 7.56 0.62 8.48
CA CYS A 103 6.20 0.17 8.15
C CYS A 103 6.13 -1.34 7.93
N LEU A 104 6.97 -1.90 7.06
CA LEU A 104 6.88 -3.31 6.66
C LEU A 104 7.33 -4.26 7.78
N GLU A 105 8.51 -4.03 8.33
CA GLU A 105 9.13 -4.93 9.33
C GLU A 105 8.42 -4.92 10.69
N LYS A 106 7.58 -3.91 10.95
CA LYS A 106 6.69 -3.93 12.13
C LYS A 106 5.66 -5.05 12.09
N GLN A 107 5.28 -5.51 10.89
CA GLN A 107 4.29 -6.57 10.70
C GLN A 107 4.93 -7.89 10.23
N TYR A 108 6.02 -7.79 9.48
CA TYR A 108 6.73 -8.91 8.88
C TYR A 108 8.17 -8.92 9.39
N VAL A 109 8.36 -9.36 10.63
CA VAL A 109 9.69 -9.58 11.19
C VAL A 109 10.30 -10.80 10.52
N ARG A 110 11.54 -10.67 10.04
CA ARG A 110 12.31 -11.78 9.50
C ARG A 110 13.17 -12.44 10.57
#